data_AF-A0A162JSU0-F1
#
_entry.id   AF-A0A162JSU0-F1
#
_cell.length_a   1.000
_cell.length_b   1.000
_cell.length_c   1.000
_cell.angle_alpha   90.00
_cell.angle_beta   90.00
_cell.angle_gamma   90.00
#
_symmetry.space_group_name_H-M   'P 1'
#
loop_
_entity.id
_entity.type
_entity.pdbx_description
1 polymer ?
#
loop_
_entity_poly.entity_id
_entity_poly.type
_entity_poly.pdbx_seq_one_letter_code
_entity_poly.pdbx_strand_id
1 'polypeptide(L)'
;MPMNHPSPVTDFSCPPILAMDDDEIFQNIDGRMHGPMSGFIDKYFGRFQHTYQGSILELRKDERICGRYTVPSAAPLPNSFLPWFSDFATCELDSARGSWHTFSDNTVAEEKSACDYSVGFALHMPTSSVSGVKMQWDCAQVVGQFHPNDYLPYQDGLIQLCRSAHDVFISQPTRLFLHGL
;
A
#
# COMPACT_ATOMS: atom_id res chain seq x y z
N MET A 1 -30.57 -1.25 -56.72
CA MET A 1 -29.52 -0.85 -55.79
C MET A 1 -29.90 -1.34 -54.40
N PRO A 2 -29.16 -2.25 -53.78
CA PRO A 2 -29.44 -2.70 -52.41
C PRO A 2 -28.84 -1.70 -51.42
N MET A 3 -29.63 -1.29 -50.42
CA MET A 3 -29.12 -0.51 -49.29
C MET A 3 -28.35 -1.43 -48.35
N ASN A 4 -27.05 -1.17 -48.19
CA ASN A 4 -26.22 -1.76 -47.14
C ASN A 4 -26.72 -1.25 -45.78
N HIS A 5 -27.20 -2.15 -44.92
CA HIS A 5 -27.28 -1.88 -43.49
C HIS A 5 -25.87 -2.00 -42.90
N PRO A 6 -25.38 -0.99 -42.16
CA PRO A 6 -24.15 -1.16 -41.39
C PRO A 6 -24.46 -2.01 -40.15
N SER A 7 -23.70 -3.08 -39.95
CA SER A 7 -23.70 -3.85 -38.71
C SER A 7 -23.28 -2.95 -37.54
N PRO A 8 -23.88 -3.11 -36.34
CA PRO A 8 -23.46 -2.35 -35.18
C PRO A 8 -22.07 -2.82 -34.74
N VAL A 9 -21.10 -1.91 -34.81
CA VAL A 9 -19.79 -2.09 -34.19
C VAL A 9 -20.04 -2.18 -32.69
N THR A 10 -19.90 -3.37 -32.13
CA THR A 10 -19.93 -3.56 -30.68
C THR A 10 -18.63 -2.98 -30.15
N ASP A 11 -18.69 -1.74 -29.72
CA ASP A 11 -17.60 -1.06 -29.04
C ASP A 11 -17.37 -1.80 -27.71
N PHE A 12 -16.31 -2.62 -27.66
CA PHE A 12 -15.80 -3.18 -26.40
C PHE A 12 -15.09 -2.07 -25.64
N SER A 13 -15.83 -1.01 -25.31
CA SER A 13 -15.41 -0.08 -24.30
C SER A 13 -15.44 -0.88 -22.99
N CYS A 14 -14.26 -1.13 -22.41
CA CYS A 14 -14.17 -1.58 -21.03
C CYS A 14 -15.12 -0.70 -20.22
N PRO A 15 -16.04 -1.28 -19.43
CA PRO A 15 -16.87 -0.46 -18.57
C PRO A 15 -15.92 0.42 -17.75
N PRO A 16 -16.25 1.72 -17.56
CA PRO A 16 -15.50 2.53 -16.60
C PRO A 16 -15.45 1.71 -15.31
N ILE A 17 -14.26 1.57 -14.74
CA ILE A 17 -14.09 0.98 -13.41
C ILE A 17 -14.99 1.82 -12.52
N LEU A 18 -16.20 1.33 -12.25
CA LEU A 18 -17.09 1.93 -11.28
C LEU A 18 -16.27 1.91 -10.01
N ALA A 19 -15.99 3.09 -9.47
CA ALA A 19 -15.39 3.18 -8.16
C ALA A 19 -16.23 2.28 -7.25
N MET A 20 -15.61 1.22 -6.71
CA MET A 20 -16.30 0.34 -5.77
C MET A 20 -16.82 1.22 -4.64
N ASP A 21 -18.11 1.07 -4.36
CA ASP A 21 -18.75 1.65 -3.20
C ASP A 21 -18.15 1.02 -1.92
N ASP A 22 -18.14 1.76 -0.83
CA ASP A 22 -17.62 1.32 0.46
C ASP A 22 -18.31 0.06 0.97
N ASP A 23 -19.60 -0.08 0.71
CA ASP A 23 -20.36 -1.28 1.03
C ASP A 23 -19.85 -2.52 0.27
N GLU A 24 -19.45 -2.36 -0.99
CA GLU A 24 -18.88 -3.45 -1.81
C GLU A 24 -17.48 -3.84 -1.29
N ILE A 25 -16.68 -2.85 -0.90
CA ILE A 25 -15.37 -3.06 -0.29
C ILE A 25 -15.52 -3.80 1.03
N PHE A 26 -16.45 -3.40 1.89
CA PHE A 26 -16.72 -4.10 3.14
C PHE A 26 -17.15 -5.54 2.94
N GLN A 27 -18.06 -5.79 2.01
CA GLN A 27 -18.51 -7.16 1.70
C GLN A 27 -17.37 -8.03 1.15
N ASN A 28 -16.41 -7.43 0.44
CA ASN A 28 -15.26 -8.16 -0.08
C ASN A 28 -14.24 -8.46 1.03
N ILE A 29 -14.09 -7.57 2.01
CA ILE A 29 -13.26 -7.79 3.20
C ILE A 29 -13.89 -8.86 4.11
N ASP A 30 -15.20 -8.78 4.31
CA ASP A 30 -15.93 -9.62 5.25
C ASP A 30 -15.83 -11.11 4.86
N GLY A 31 -15.42 -11.93 5.82
CA GLY A 31 -15.14 -13.36 5.62
C GLY A 31 -13.90 -13.72 4.79
N ARG A 32 -13.18 -12.75 4.21
CA ARG A 32 -11.94 -12.98 3.42
C ARG A 32 -10.66 -12.54 4.13
N MET A 33 -10.78 -11.74 5.19
CA MET A 33 -9.68 -11.51 6.11
C MET A 33 -9.47 -12.75 6.99
N HIS A 34 -8.33 -13.39 6.84
CA HIS A 34 -7.91 -14.47 7.72
C HIS A 34 -6.95 -13.94 8.77
N GLY A 35 -7.15 -14.37 10.01
CA GLY A 35 -6.17 -14.14 11.07
C GLY A 35 -4.83 -14.83 10.79
N PRO A 36 -3.85 -14.69 11.69
CA PRO A 36 -2.52 -15.29 11.51
C PRO A 36 -2.62 -16.80 11.21
N MET A 37 -2.21 -17.20 10.01
CA MET A 37 -2.16 -18.60 9.62
C MET A 37 -1.04 -19.30 10.39
N SER A 38 -1.37 -20.40 11.08
CA SER A 38 -0.38 -21.19 11.84
C SER A 38 0.78 -21.60 10.94
N GLY A 39 2.01 -21.34 11.41
CA GLY A 39 3.24 -21.65 10.68
C GLY A 39 3.55 -20.72 9.49
N PHE A 40 2.66 -19.81 9.09
CA PHE A 40 2.95 -18.86 7.99
C PHE A 40 4.09 -17.91 8.38
N ILE A 41 4.01 -17.32 9.57
CA ILE A 41 5.06 -16.44 10.09
C ILE A 41 6.39 -17.21 10.21
N ASP A 42 6.39 -18.39 10.83
CA ASP A 42 7.58 -19.24 10.94
C ASP A 42 8.17 -19.61 9.56
N LYS A 43 7.34 -19.86 8.55
CA LYS A 43 7.77 -20.27 7.21
C LYS A 43 8.39 -19.13 6.40
N TYR A 44 7.72 -17.98 6.33
CA TYR A 44 8.11 -16.88 5.45
C TYR A 44 8.97 -15.82 6.15
N PHE A 45 8.68 -15.59 7.42
CA PHE A 45 9.39 -14.61 8.23
C PHE A 45 10.38 -15.28 9.18
N GLY A 46 10.42 -16.61 9.31
CA GLY A 46 11.43 -17.30 10.10
C GLY A 46 11.41 -16.93 11.59
N ARG A 47 12.21 -17.63 12.38
CA ARG A 47 12.51 -17.22 13.76
C ARG A 47 13.70 -16.27 13.73
N PHE A 48 13.46 -15.02 13.32
CA PHE A 48 14.49 -14.00 13.46
C PHE A 48 14.76 -13.77 14.95
N GLN A 49 16.01 -13.94 15.34
CA GLN A 49 16.49 -13.46 16.62
C GLN A 49 16.87 -12.00 16.42
N HIS A 50 16.30 -11.12 17.24
CA HIS A 50 16.68 -9.72 17.26
C HIS A 50 17.54 -9.44 18.48
N THR A 51 18.63 -8.71 18.30
CA THR A 51 19.44 -8.19 19.41
C THR A 51 19.59 -6.69 19.26
N TYR A 52 19.44 -5.98 20.37
CA TYR A 52 19.57 -4.53 20.42
C TYR A 52 20.92 -4.17 21.04
N GLN A 53 21.75 -3.43 20.30
CA GLN A 53 23.04 -2.94 20.76
C GLN A 53 23.10 -1.43 20.56
N GLY A 54 22.83 -0.67 21.63
CA GLY A 54 22.80 0.80 21.53
C GLY A 54 21.66 1.27 20.65
N SER A 55 21.94 1.84 19.47
CA SER A 55 20.93 2.22 18.47
C SER A 55 20.82 1.21 17.32
N ILE A 56 21.48 0.06 17.40
CA ILE A 56 21.55 -0.91 16.32
C ILE A 56 20.67 -2.13 16.66
N LEU A 57 19.70 -2.41 15.79
CA LEU A 57 18.96 -3.66 15.75
C LEU A 57 19.64 -4.63 14.80
N GLU A 58 20.17 -5.72 15.33
CA GLU A 58 20.73 -6.82 14.54
C GLU A 58 19.71 -7.95 14.43
N LEU A 59 19.29 -8.27 13.20
CA LEU A 59 18.44 -9.41 12.88
C LEU A 59 19.32 -10.60 12.49
N ARG A 60 19.11 -11.74 13.17
CA ARG A 60 19.79 -13.00 12.89
C ARG A 60 18.80 -14.09 12.51
N LYS A 61 19.21 -14.97 11.60
CA LYS A 61 18.53 -16.22 11.29
C LYS A 61 19.55 -17.34 11.31
N ASP A 62 19.30 -18.39 12.09
CA ASP A 62 20.20 -19.54 12.23
C ASP A 62 21.66 -19.11 12.52
N GLU A 63 21.82 -18.22 13.52
CA GLU A 63 23.10 -17.61 13.94
C GLU A 63 23.78 -16.68 12.92
N ARG A 64 23.27 -16.59 11.69
CA ARG A 64 23.78 -15.68 10.66
C ARG A 64 23.09 -14.32 10.76
N ILE A 65 23.88 -13.25 10.68
CA ILE A 65 23.35 -11.88 10.62
C ILE A 65 22.70 -11.66 9.23
N CYS A 66 21.42 -11.33 9.24
CA CYS A 66 20.62 -11.05 8.05
C CYS A 66 20.43 -9.56 7.79
N GLY A 67 20.56 -8.73 8.83
CA GLY A 67 20.45 -7.28 8.70
C GLY A 67 20.89 -6.56 9.97
N ARG A 68 21.35 -5.32 9.79
CA ARG A 68 21.62 -4.37 10.86
C ARG A 68 20.92 -3.08 10.50
N TYR A 69 20.08 -2.62 11.40
CA TYR A 69 19.23 -1.44 11.21
C TYR A 69 19.52 -0.46 12.32
N THR A 70 19.69 0.81 11.97
CA THR A 70 19.74 1.87 12.97
C THR A 70 18.31 2.16 13.40
N VAL A 71 17.98 1.84 14.64
CA VAL A 71 16.67 2.15 15.22
C VAL A 71 16.75 3.53 15.87
N PRO A 72 15.88 4.47 15.47
CA PRO A 72 15.75 5.75 16.15
C PRO A 72 15.55 5.55 17.66
N SER A 73 16.19 6.37 18.49
CA SER A 73 16.09 6.24 19.96
C SER A 73 14.67 6.46 20.50
N ALA A 74 13.80 7.07 19.70
CA ALA A 74 12.37 7.18 19.93
C ALA A 74 11.63 7.07 18.60
N ALA A 75 10.46 6.42 18.61
CA ALA A 75 9.53 6.53 17.50
C ALA A 75 9.15 8.01 17.29
N PRO A 76 8.97 8.48 16.05
CA PRO A 76 8.49 9.83 15.81
C PRO A 76 7.12 10.01 16.49
N LEU A 77 6.89 11.19 17.06
CA LEU A 77 5.53 11.58 17.46
C LEU A 77 4.63 11.60 16.23
N PRO A 78 3.31 11.32 16.36
CA PRO A 78 2.39 11.30 15.20
C PRO A 78 2.48 12.55 14.32
N ASN A 79 2.57 13.74 14.94
CA ASN A 79 2.71 15.02 14.22
C ASN A 79 4.06 15.22 13.51
N SER A 80 5.08 14.43 13.87
CA SER A 80 6.41 14.44 13.27
C SER A 80 6.67 13.23 12.37
N PHE A 81 5.71 12.29 12.28
CA PHE A 81 5.85 11.07 11.51
C PHE A 81 6.04 11.35 10.02
N LEU A 82 5.22 12.22 9.42
CA LEU A 82 5.31 12.52 7.98
C LEU A 82 6.65 13.18 7.60
N PRO A 83 7.13 14.22 8.29
CA PRO A 83 8.48 14.74 8.07
C PRO A 83 9.57 13.67 8.23
N TRP A 84 9.51 12.90 9.32
CA TRP A 84 10.46 11.82 9.57
C TRP A 84 10.45 10.75 8.47
N PHE A 85 9.27 10.35 8.01
CA PHE A 85 9.11 9.33 6.97
C PHE A 85 9.63 9.84 5.62
N SER A 86 9.42 11.12 5.32
CA SER A 86 9.98 11.74 4.11
C SER A 86 11.51 11.73 4.14
N ASP A 87 12.11 12.08 5.27
CA ASP A 87 13.57 12.02 5.44
C ASP A 87 14.08 10.57 5.34
N PHE A 88 13.37 9.62 5.96
CA PHE A 88 13.66 8.20 5.89
C PHE A 88 13.60 7.67 4.44
N ALA A 89 12.52 7.96 3.72
CA ALA A 89 12.29 7.55 2.34
C ALA A 89 13.31 8.11 1.34
N THR A 90 14.00 9.20 1.68
CA THR A 90 15.08 9.79 0.88
C THR A 90 16.47 9.28 1.27
N CYS A 91 16.63 8.79 2.51
CA CYS A 91 17.92 8.35 3.08
C CYS A 91 18.12 6.82 2.98
N GLU A 92 17.07 6.02 3.15
CA GLU A 92 17.02 4.60 2.74
C GLU A 92 16.55 4.54 1.28
N LEU A 93 17.07 3.75 0.35
CA LEU A 93 17.98 2.61 0.38
C LEU A 93 18.47 2.39 -1.06
N ASP A 94 19.62 1.72 -1.17
CA ASP A 94 19.97 0.75 -2.21
C ASP A 94 18.84 0.50 -3.24
N SER A 95 18.99 1.12 -4.42
CA SER A 95 18.03 1.13 -5.53
C SER A 95 17.61 -0.26 -6.03
N ALA A 96 18.18 -1.33 -5.48
CA ALA A 96 17.78 -2.71 -5.74
C ALA A 96 16.42 -3.10 -5.12
N ARG A 97 15.95 -2.43 -4.05
CA ARG A 97 14.74 -2.85 -3.30
C ARG A 97 13.48 -2.02 -3.57
N GLY A 98 13.60 -0.88 -4.23
CA GLY A 98 12.48 0.00 -4.57
C GLY A 98 12.53 1.36 -3.88
N SER A 99 11.52 2.18 -4.15
CA SER A 99 11.41 3.56 -3.68
C SER A 99 10.07 3.80 -2.99
N TRP A 100 10.09 4.50 -1.86
CA TRP A 100 8.87 4.91 -1.16
C TRP A 100 8.27 6.17 -1.81
N HIS A 101 6.95 6.18 -1.94
CA HIS A 101 6.16 7.28 -2.47
C HIS A 101 5.03 7.62 -1.51
N THR A 102 4.82 8.91 -1.27
CA THR A 102 3.65 9.44 -0.58
C THR A 102 2.64 9.96 -1.59
N PHE A 103 1.35 9.72 -1.38
CA PHE A 103 0.28 10.26 -2.19
C PHE A 103 -0.87 10.76 -1.32
N SER A 104 -1.56 11.81 -1.77
CA SER A 104 -2.82 12.23 -1.17
C SER A 104 -3.96 11.46 -1.83
N ASP A 105 -4.87 10.95 -1.03
CA ASP A 105 -6.06 10.31 -1.56
C ASP A 105 -7.10 11.39 -1.90
N ASN A 106 -7.11 11.81 -3.16
CA ASN A 106 -8.03 12.85 -3.66
C ASN A 106 -9.39 12.28 -4.12
N THR A 107 -9.74 11.04 -3.77
CA THR A 107 -10.92 10.36 -4.34
C THR A 107 -12.28 10.84 -3.82
N VAL A 108 -12.32 11.72 -2.80
CA VAL A 108 -13.57 12.36 -2.37
C VAL A 108 -13.39 13.88 -2.40
N ALA A 109 -13.63 14.46 -3.58
CA ALA A 109 -13.51 15.89 -3.85
C ALA A 109 -14.73 16.73 -3.41
N GLU A 110 -15.64 16.16 -2.62
CA GLU A 110 -16.80 16.89 -2.09
C GLU A 110 -16.62 17.11 -0.58
N GLU A 111 -16.32 18.36 -0.22
CA GLU A 111 -16.36 18.93 1.13
C GLU A 111 -15.57 18.20 2.24
N LYS A 112 -14.32 17.81 2.00
CA LYS A 112 -13.42 17.48 3.12
C LYS A 112 -12.93 18.75 3.82
N SER A 113 -13.36 18.92 5.07
CA SER A 113 -12.77 19.87 6.02
C SER A 113 -11.27 19.59 6.17
N ALA A 114 -10.45 20.63 6.40
CA ALA A 114 -8.99 20.54 6.47
C ALA A 114 -8.44 19.55 7.54
N CYS A 115 -9.31 18.98 8.37
CA CYS A 115 -9.00 17.98 9.38
C CYS A 115 -8.93 16.53 8.85
N ASP A 116 -9.29 16.29 7.59
CA ASP A 116 -9.51 14.95 7.00
C ASP A 116 -8.37 14.49 6.09
N TYR A 117 -7.16 14.99 6.34
CA TYR A 117 -5.97 14.73 5.53
C TYR A 117 -5.37 13.37 5.88
N SER A 118 -5.65 12.36 5.06
CA SER A 118 -4.94 11.08 5.06
C SER A 118 -3.75 11.14 4.10
N VAL A 119 -2.66 10.46 4.46
CA VAL A 119 -1.51 10.28 3.57
C VAL A 119 -1.35 8.79 3.30
N GLY A 120 -1.44 8.43 2.03
CA GLY A 120 -1.11 7.10 1.56
C GLY A 120 0.39 6.96 1.29
N PHE A 121 0.91 5.76 1.49
CA PHE A 121 2.27 5.39 1.14
C PHE A 121 2.27 4.17 0.24
N ALA A 122 3.21 4.11 -0.68
CA ALA A 122 3.48 2.92 -1.45
C ALA A 122 4.99 2.70 -1.62
N LEU A 123 5.42 1.44 -1.57
CA LEU A 123 6.77 1.03 -1.96
C LEU A 123 6.72 0.49 -3.39
N HIS A 124 7.41 1.13 -4.32
CA HIS A 124 7.44 0.72 -5.73
C HIS A 124 8.74 0.01 -6.05
N MET A 125 8.67 -1.11 -6.77
CA MET A 125 9.88 -1.71 -7.32
C MET A 125 10.49 -0.80 -8.39
N PRO A 126 11.82 -0.82 -8.58
CA PRO A 126 12.46 -0.09 -9.66
C PRO A 126 11.98 -0.68 -11.00
N THR A 127 11.14 0.06 -11.72
CA THR A 127 10.74 -0.28 -13.09
C THR A 127 11.52 0.59 -14.07
N SER A 128 11.82 0.04 -15.25
CA SER A 128 12.64 0.71 -16.28
C SER A 128 11.93 1.83 -17.04
N SER A 129 10.70 2.21 -16.66
CA SER A 129 9.88 3.12 -17.46
C SER A 129 9.06 4.04 -16.57
N VAL A 130 9.30 5.36 -16.67
CA VAL A 130 8.53 6.40 -16.01
C VAL A 130 7.92 7.33 -17.05
N SER A 131 6.59 7.47 -16.99
CA SER A 131 5.81 8.64 -17.38
C SER A 131 4.39 8.35 -16.90
N GLY A 132 3.65 9.17 -16.17
CA GLY A 132 3.80 10.50 -15.61
C GLY A 132 2.45 10.80 -14.91
N VAL A 133 2.48 11.58 -13.83
CA VAL A 133 1.32 12.19 -13.12
C VAL A 133 0.29 11.25 -12.45
N LYS A 134 0.18 9.96 -12.82
CA LYS A 134 -0.75 9.01 -12.17
C LYS A 134 0.01 7.99 -11.31
N MET A 135 -0.49 7.75 -10.09
CA MET A 135 -0.01 6.68 -9.21
C MET A 135 -0.02 5.34 -9.96
N GLN A 136 1.14 4.70 -10.06
CA GLN A 136 1.31 3.46 -10.84
C GLN A 136 1.25 2.25 -9.91
N TRP A 137 0.06 1.67 -9.78
CA TRP A 137 -0.19 0.56 -8.84
C TRP A 137 0.33 -0.80 -9.33
N ASP A 138 0.77 -0.91 -10.59
CA ASP A 138 1.29 -2.14 -11.19
C ASP A 138 2.65 -2.58 -10.62
N CYS A 139 3.40 -1.67 -10.00
CA CYS A 139 4.71 -1.91 -9.41
C CYS A 139 4.76 -1.74 -7.89
N ALA A 140 3.62 -1.45 -7.26
CA ALA A 140 3.50 -1.33 -5.80
C ALA A 140 3.63 -2.70 -5.10
N GLN A 141 4.48 -2.78 -4.07
CA GLN A 141 4.68 -3.98 -3.25
C GLN A 141 4.09 -3.86 -1.86
N VAL A 142 4.13 -2.64 -1.31
CA VAL A 142 3.57 -2.31 0.01
C VAL A 142 2.68 -1.10 -0.20
N VAL A 143 1.54 -1.09 0.49
CA VAL A 143 0.65 0.07 0.60
C VAL A 143 0.33 0.31 2.07
N GLY A 144 0.22 1.58 2.44
CA GLY A 144 -0.11 1.98 3.79
C GLY A 144 -0.91 3.28 3.79
N GLN A 145 -1.59 3.54 4.90
CA GLN A 145 -2.36 4.76 5.15
C GLN A 145 -1.96 5.30 6.51
N PHE A 146 -1.69 6.59 6.60
CA PHE A 146 -1.43 7.30 7.85
C PHE A 146 -2.43 8.42 8.01
N HIS A 147 -3.02 8.46 9.20
CA HIS A 147 -3.93 9.50 9.62
C HIS A 147 -3.29 10.22 10.81
N PRO A 148 -2.91 11.50 10.67
CA PRO A 148 -2.26 12.26 11.74
C PRO A 148 -3.19 12.57 12.92
N ASN A 149 -4.50 12.46 12.70
CA ASN A 149 -5.54 12.80 13.66
C ASN A 149 -6.31 11.54 14.09
N ASP A 150 -6.48 11.35 15.39
CA ASP A 150 -7.25 10.23 15.99
C ASP A 150 -8.78 10.35 15.79
N TYR A 151 -9.25 11.30 14.99
CA TYR A 151 -10.68 11.55 14.80
C TYR A 151 -11.33 10.62 13.77
N LEU A 152 -10.52 9.95 12.94
CA LEU A 152 -11.06 9.01 11.96
C LEU A 152 -11.37 7.67 12.63
N PRO A 153 -12.61 7.17 12.54
CA PRO A 153 -12.94 5.82 12.94
C PRO A 153 -11.99 4.82 12.27
N TYR A 154 -11.57 3.80 13.03
CA TYR A 154 -10.76 2.71 12.51
C TYR A 154 -11.36 2.10 11.22
N GLN A 155 -12.69 2.00 11.19
CA GLN A 155 -13.45 1.52 10.06
C GLN A 155 -13.14 2.30 8.78
N ASP A 156 -13.17 3.63 8.83
CA ASP A 156 -12.93 4.49 7.65
C ASP A 156 -11.48 4.38 7.17
N GLY A 157 -10.54 4.33 8.11
CA GLY A 157 -9.13 4.07 7.79
C GLY A 157 -8.91 2.71 7.12
N LEU A 158 -9.64 1.68 7.55
CA LEU A 158 -9.59 0.35 6.95
C LEU A 158 -10.17 0.34 5.54
N ILE A 159 -11.31 1.01 5.29
CA ILE A 159 -11.87 1.18 3.95
C ILE A 159 -10.83 1.81 3.03
N GLN A 160 -10.21 2.90 3.48
CA GLN A 160 -9.25 3.66 2.70
C GLN A 160 -8.04 2.79 2.30
N LEU A 161 -7.55 1.97 3.24
CA LEU A 161 -6.50 1.00 2.97
C LEU A 161 -6.96 -0.07 1.98
N CYS A 162 -8.18 -0.57 2.13
CA CYS A 162 -8.76 -1.59 1.26
C CYS A 162 -9.03 -1.09 -0.17
N ARG A 163 -9.39 0.19 -0.34
CA ARG A 163 -9.44 0.85 -1.66
C ARG A 163 -8.07 0.84 -2.34
N SER A 164 -7.02 1.24 -1.62
CA SER A 164 -5.65 1.20 -2.16
C SER A 164 -5.20 -0.23 -2.50
N ALA A 165 -5.51 -1.19 -1.63
CA ALA A 165 -5.25 -2.61 -1.85
C ALA A 165 -5.98 -3.16 -3.09
N HIS A 166 -7.22 -2.76 -3.30
CA HIS A 166 -8.02 -3.13 -4.47
C HIS A 166 -7.38 -2.60 -5.77
N ASP A 167 -6.94 -1.33 -5.78
CA ASP A 167 -6.26 -0.73 -6.93
C ASP A 167 -4.95 -1.48 -7.29
N VAL A 168 -4.23 -1.96 -6.27
CA VAL A 168 -3.06 -2.84 -6.46
C VAL A 168 -3.46 -4.16 -7.11
N PHE A 169 -4.53 -4.81 -6.65
CA PHE A 169 -4.98 -6.09 -7.23
C PHE A 169 -5.45 -5.96 -8.67
N ILE A 170 -6.24 -4.93 -9.00
CA ILE A 170 -6.66 -4.68 -10.38
C ILE A 170 -5.45 -4.46 -11.27
N SER A 171 -4.44 -3.75 -10.77
CA SER A 171 -3.23 -3.43 -11.52
C SER A 171 -2.22 -4.58 -11.57
N GLN A 172 -2.40 -5.62 -10.75
CA GLN A 172 -1.52 -6.79 -10.63
C GLN A 172 -2.35 -8.08 -10.64
N PRO A 173 -2.90 -8.50 -11.79
CA PRO A 173 -3.84 -9.63 -11.86
C PRO A 173 -3.24 -10.99 -11.45
N THR A 174 -1.92 -11.09 -11.35
CA THR A 174 -1.21 -12.29 -10.86
C THR A 174 -1.01 -12.29 -9.35
N ARG A 175 -1.29 -11.18 -8.65
CA ARG A 175 -1.24 -11.10 -7.20
C ARG A 175 -2.46 -11.79 -6.62
N LEU A 176 -2.25 -12.85 -5.85
CA LEU A 176 -3.32 -13.67 -5.28
C LEU A 176 -3.66 -13.30 -3.83
N PHE A 177 -2.78 -12.57 -3.16
CA PHE A 177 -2.88 -12.29 -1.73
C PHE A 177 -2.22 -10.95 -1.38
N LEU A 178 -2.74 -10.33 -0.33
CA LEU A 178 -2.09 -9.25 0.41
C LEU A 178 -1.77 -9.75 1.82
N HIS A 179 -0.66 -9.26 2.34
CA HIS A 179 -0.24 -9.53 3.70
C HIS A 179 -0.34 -8.22 4.48
N GLY A 180 -1.18 -8.21 5.51
CA GLY A 180 -1.21 -7.16 6.52
C GLY A 180 -0.23 -7.46 7.65
N LEU A 181 0.33 -6.41 8.24
CA LEU A 181 1.18 -6.45 9.45
C LEU A 181 0.54 -5.58 10.52
#